data_AF-A0A497GBK0-F1
#
_entry.id   AF-A0A497GBK0-F1
#
_cell.length_a   1.000
_cell.length_b   1.000
_cell.length_c   1.000
_cell.angle_alpha   90.00
_cell.angle_beta   90.00
_cell.angle_gamma   90.00
#
_symmetry.space_group_name_H-M   'P 1'
#
loop_
_entity.id
_entity.type
_entity.pdbx_description
1 polymer ?
#
loop_
_entity_poly.entity_id
_entity_poly.type
_entity_poly.pdbx_seq_one_letter_code
_entity_poly.pdbx_strand_id
1 'polypeptide(L)'
;MPLNNRAALLLVLSVMLACPLLMCCSGQPLKRDFDFKSVVSSIDAERVRKHILFFASLKSRFTGYPGCNEAAEYIRRFFEDLGLNVTLQRFSVVVPVDHGASLRVLPEGRSFRIYPLWPNMVSPPTINGSIV
;
A
#
# COMPACT_ATOMS: atom_id res chain seq x y z
N MET A 1 -13.28 50.30 -50.86
CA MET A 1 -14.65 49.93 -51.28
C MET A 1 -15.41 49.46 -50.04
N PRO A 2 -16.58 50.04 -49.70
CA PRO A 2 -17.34 49.59 -48.53
C PRO A 2 -17.82 48.16 -48.77
N LEU A 3 -17.53 47.27 -47.83
CA LEU A 3 -17.95 45.88 -47.89
C LEU A 3 -19.49 45.86 -47.84
N ASN A 4 -20.15 45.27 -48.83
CA ASN A 4 -21.61 45.23 -48.83
C ASN A 4 -22.14 44.34 -47.70
N ASN A 5 -23.35 44.62 -47.23
CA ASN A 5 -23.94 43.94 -46.06
C ASN A 5 -24.03 42.41 -46.22
N ARG A 6 -24.09 41.90 -47.47
CA ARG A 6 -24.12 40.45 -47.75
C ARG A 6 -22.74 39.81 -47.59
N ALA A 7 -21.69 40.47 -48.04
CA ALA A 7 -20.31 40.03 -47.85
C ALA A 7 -19.90 40.11 -46.37
N ALA A 8 -20.37 41.13 -45.63
CA ALA A 8 -20.21 41.19 -44.19
C ALA A 8 -20.92 40.03 -43.47
N LEU A 9 -22.16 39.71 -43.86
CA LEU A 9 -22.91 38.60 -43.28
C LEU A 9 -22.25 37.24 -43.55
N LEU A 10 -21.77 37.01 -44.77
CA LEU A 10 -21.07 35.78 -45.14
C LEU A 10 -19.75 35.60 -44.39
N LEU A 11 -19.04 36.71 -44.12
CA LEU A 11 -17.80 36.69 -43.36
C LEU A 11 -18.04 36.42 -41.86
N VAL A 12 -19.12 36.95 -41.30
CA VAL A 12 -19.53 36.62 -39.92
C VAL A 12 -19.97 35.17 -39.80
N LEU A 13 -20.73 34.66 -40.78
CA LEU A 13 -21.20 33.28 -40.78
C LEU A 13 -20.04 32.28 -40.94
N SER A 14 -19.03 32.60 -41.76
CA SER A 14 -17.86 31.74 -41.94
C SER A 14 -16.94 31.73 -40.71
N VAL A 15 -16.81 32.85 -40.00
CA VAL A 15 -16.08 32.91 -38.71
C VAL A 15 -16.82 32.12 -37.63
N MET A 16 -18.16 32.20 -37.58
CA MET A 16 -18.97 31.42 -36.63
C MET A 16 -18.96 29.91 -36.93
N LEU A 17 -18.90 29.49 -38.20
CA LEU A 17 -18.77 28.08 -38.58
C LEU A 17 -17.36 27.51 -38.39
N ALA A 18 -16.31 28.35 -38.44
CA ALA A 18 -14.93 27.95 -38.18
C ALA A 18 -14.58 27.94 -36.68
N CYS A 19 -15.36 28.65 -35.85
CA CYS A 19 -15.15 28.76 -34.40
C CYS A 19 -15.17 27.41 -33.63
N PRO A 20 -16.03 26.42 -33.96
CA PRO A 20 -16.00 25.11 -33.30
C PRO A 20 -14.77 24.27 -33.65
N LEU A 21 -14.14 24.52 -34.82
CA LEU A 21 -12.92 23.83 -35.27
C LEU A 21 -11.65 24.40 -34.61
N LEU A 22 -11.73 25.60 -34.03
CA LEU A 22 -10.71 26.22 -33.19
C LEU A 22 -10.95 25.96 -31.70
N MET A 23 -11.71 24.91 -31.35
CA MET A 23 -11.66 24.34 -30.00
C MET A 23 -10.24 23.80 -29.76
N CYS A 24 -9.34 24.70 -29.38
CA CYS A 24 -8.24 24.37 -28.50
C CYS A 24 -8.89 23.68 -27.31
N CYS A 25 -8.70 22.38 -27.18
CA CYS A 25 -8.88 21.68 -25.93
C CYS A 25 -7.96 22.35 -24.92
N SER A 26 -8.43 23.44 -24.30
CA SER A 26 -7.90 23.90 -23.04
C SER A 26 -8.29 22.82 -22.04
N GLY A 27 -7.48 21.76 -21.99
CA GLY A 27 -7.47 20.86 -20.87
C GLY A 27 -7.12 21.70 -19.66
N GLN A 28 -8.14 22.22 -18.97
CA GLN A 28 -7.91 22.81 -17.66
C GLN A 28 -7.24 21.70 -16.84
N PRO A 29 -6.01 21.93 -16.32
CA PRO A 29 -5.47 20.99 -15.37
C PRO A 29 -6.51 20.89 -14.26
N LEU A 30 -6.97 19.67 -13.97
CA LEU A 30 -7.79 19.38 -12.79
C LEU A 30 -6.96 19.79 -11.56
N LYS A 31 -6.98 21.07 -11.21
CA LYS A 31 -6.58 21.56 -9.89
C LYS A 31 -7.68 21.13 -8.95
N ARG A 32 -7.62 19.86 -8.57
CA ARG A 32 -8.36 19.39 -7.43
C ARG A 32 -7.58 19.91 -6.23
N ASP A 33 -8.00 21.07 -5.70
CA ASP A 33 -7.49 21.58 -4.44
C ASP A 33 -7.89 20.56 -3.36
N PHE A 34 -6.98 19.64 -3.08
CA PHE A 34 -7.18 18.59 -2.09
C PHE A 34 -6.87 19.20 -0.72
N ASP A 35 -7.89 19.34 0.12
CA ASP A 35 -7.71 19.89 1.46
C ASP A 35 -7.11 18.83 2.40
N PHE A 36 -5.78 18.76 2.43
CA PHE A 36 -5.06 17.88 3.35
C PHE A 36 -5.34 18.23 4.82
N LYS A 37 -5.70 19.49 5.13
CA LYS A 37 -5.92 19.91 6.52
C LYS A 37 -7.18 19.28 7.08
N SER A 38 -8.28 19.25 6.32
CA SER A 38 -9.50 18.56 6.76
C SER A 38 -9.26 17.06 6.94
N VAL A 39 -8.54 16.41 6.03
CA VAL A 39 -8.19 14.99 6.14
C VAL A 39 -7.40 14.72 7.42
N VAL A 40 -6.35 15.49 7.70
CA VAL A 40 -5.55 15.33 8.92
C VAL A 40 -6.40 15.58 10.17
N SER A 41 -7.28 16.59 10.16
CA SER A 41 -8.17 16.87 11.30
C SER A 41 -9.24 15.80 11.51
N SER A 42 -9.54 14.99 10.49
CA SER A 42 -10.52 13.88 10.57
C SER A 42 -9.94 12.60 11.18
N ILE A 43 -8.63 12.56 11.45
CA ILE A 43 -7.96 11.39 12.03
C ILE A 43 -8.38 11.25 13.49
N ASP A 44 -9.01 10.11 13.80
CA ASP A 44 -9.39 9.72 15.14
C ASP A 44 -8.30 8.84 15.77
N ALA A 45 -7.64 9.37 16.79
CA ALA A 45 -6.56 8.70 17.51
C ALA A 45 -7.03 7.42 18.23
N GLU A 46 -8.28 7.36 18.70
CA GLU A 46 -8.81 6.16 19.37
C GLU A 46 -9.03 5.02 18.38
N ARG A 47 -9.47 5.34 17.15
CA ARG A 47 -9.53 4.35 16.07
C ARG A 47 -8.15 3.82 15.71
N VAL A 48 -7.14 4.68 15.60
CA VAL A 48 -5.75 4.26 15.39
C VAL A 48 -5.27 3.36 16.51
N ARG A 49 -5.51 3.74 17.77
CA ARG A 49 -5.15 2.93 18.94
C ARG A 49 -5.79 1.54 18.91
N LYS A 50 -7.06 1.43 18.51
CA LYS A 50 -7.75 0.14 18.35
C LYS A 50 -7.04 -0.79 17.36
N HIS A 51 -6.62 -0.25 16.21
CA HIS A 51 -5.86 -1.04 15.22
C HIS A 51 -4.49 -1.47 15.78
N ILE A 52 -3.78 -0.56 16.45
CA ILE A 52 -2.48 -0.86 17.08
C ILE A 52 -2.62 -1.98 18.10
N LEU A 53 -3.64 -1.93 18.97
CA LEU A 53 -3.88 -2.96 19.98
C LEU A 53 -4.20 -4.33 19.37
N PHE A 54 -5.00 -4.36 18.29
CA PHE A 54 -5.23 -5.61 17.57
C PHE A 54 -3.92 -6.18 17.03
N PHE A 55 -3.11 -5.38 16.32
CA PHE A 55 -1.86 -5.91 15.78
C PHE A 55 -0.90 -6.33 16.88
N ALA A 56 -0.79 -5.57 17.96
CA ALA A 56 0.08 -5.86 19.10
C ALA A 56 -0.32 -7.14 19.86
N SER A 57 -1.58 -7.57 19.81
CA SER A 57 -2.03 -8.81 20.44
C SER A 57 -1.64 -10.06 19.64
N LEU A 58 -1.34 -9.91 18.34
CA LEU A 58 -0.86 -11.01 17.52
C LEU A 58 0.54 -11.46 17.98
N LYS A 59 0.90 -12.70 17.66
CA LYS A 59 2.28 -13.19 17.76
C LYS A 59 3.17 -12.49 16.71
N SER A 60 4.34 -13.05 16.40
CA SER A 60 5.20 -12.51 15.34
C SER A 60 4.41 -12.29 14.05
N ARG A 61 4.41 -11.04 13.56
CA ARG A 61 3.85 -10.65 12.26
C ARG A 61 4.91 -10.66 11.16
N PHE A 62 6.05 -11.32 11.42
CA PHE A 62 7.11 -11.50 10.45
C PHE A 62 6.63 -12.38 9.29
N THR A 63 7.08 -12.11 8.07
CA THR A 63 6.68 -12.86 6.86
C THR A 63 6.91 -14.36 7.04
N GLY A 64 5.90 -15.17 6.72
CA GLY A 64 5.92 -16.63 6.90
C GLY A 64 5.44 -17.12 8.26
N TYR A 65 5.23 -16.23 9.24
CA TYR A 65 4.67 -16.59 10.56
C TYR A 65 3.15 -16.45 10.56
N PRO A 66 2.41 -17.22 11.40
CA PRO A 66 0.95 -17.18 11.45
C PRO A 66 0.36 -15.77 11.66
N GLY A 67 0.99 -14.96 12.52
CA GLY A 67 0.54 -13.60 12.80
C GLY A 67 0.59 -12.66 11.58
N CYS A 68 1.41 -12.95 10.56
CA CYS A 68 1.42 -12.22 9.30
C CYS A 68 0.12 -12.47 8.51
N ASN A 69 -0.36 -13.71 8.48
CA ASN A 69 -1.62 -14.06 7.80
C ASN A 69 -2.83 -13.48 8.54
N GLU A 70 -2.83 -13.55 9.87
CA GLU A 70 -3.87 -12.94 10.71
C GLU A 70 -3.94 -11.42 10.51
N ALA A 71 -2.79 -10.75 10.42
CA ALA A 71 -2.73 -9.31 10.14
C ALA A 71 -3.26 -8.97 8.73
N ALA A 72 -2.87 -9.74 7.70
CA ALA A 72 -3.35 -9.54 6.34
C ALA A 72 -4.87 -9.71 6.23
N GLU A 73 -5.41 -10.73 6.91
CA GLU A 73 -6.85 -10.99 6.96
C GLU A 73 -7.62 -9.89 7.68
N TYR A 74 -7.08 -9.34 8.77
CA TYR A 74 -7.65 -8.19 9.46
C TYR A 74 -7.74 -6.96 8.55
N ILE A 75 -6.65 -6.65 7.83
CA ILE A 75 -6.62 -5.51 6.90
C ILE A 75 -7.64 -5.72 5.77
N ARG A 76 -7.69 -6.92 5.19
CA ARG A 76 -8.65 -7.27 4.13
C ARG A 76 -10.09 -7.01 4.60
N ARG A 77 -10.48 -7.57 5.74
CA ARG A 77 -11.83 -7.39 6.30
C ARG A 77 -12.13 -5.93 6.60
N PHE A 78 -11.19 -5.22 7.23
CA PHE A 78 -11.39 -3.81 7.54
C PHE A 78 -11.61 -2.96 6.28
N PHE A 79 -10.90 -3.26 5.19
CA PHE A 79 -11.09 -2.55 3.92
C PHE A 79 -12.40 -2.92 3.24
N GLU A 80 -12.84 -4.18 3.32
CA GLU A 80 -14.16 -4.61 2.84
C GLU A 80 -15.29 -3.94 3.62
N ASP A 81 -15.15 -3.82 4.94
CA ASP A 81 -16.12 -3.12 5.81
C ASP A 81 -16.24 -1.62 5.47
N LEU A 82 -15.21 -1.03 4.87
CA LEU A 82 -15.23 0.33 4.33
C LEU A 82 -15.87 0.42 2.93
N GLY A 83 -16.30 -0.70 2.35
CA GLY A 83 -16.88 -0.77 1.01
C GLY A 83 -15.86 -0.73 -0.12
N LEU A 84 -14.58 -1.00 0.16
CA LEU A 84 -13.53 -1.04 -0.87
C LEU A 84 -13.56 -2.37 -1.62
N ASN A 85 -13.19 -2.34 -2.89
CA ASN A 85 -12.93 -3.55 -3.68
C ASN A 85 -11.50 -4.04 -3.37
N VAL A 86 -11.38 -5.15 -2.64
CA VAL A 86 -10.10 -5.64 -2.10
C VAL A 86 -9.65 -6.89 -2.86
N THR A 87 -8.39 -6.87 -3.32
CA THR A 87 -7.74 -8.02 -3.96
C THR A 87 -6.53 -8.47 -3.15
N LEU A 88 -6.42 -9.76 -2.87
CA LEU A 88 -5.22 -10.36 -2.29
C LEU A 88 -4.25 -10.80 -3.38
N GLN A 89 -3.05 -10.24 -3.38
CA GLN A 89 -1.95 -10.68 -4.23
C GLN A 89 -1.00 -11.57 -3.44
N ARG A 90 -0.86 -12.83 -3.87
CA ARG A 90 0.08 -13.80 -3.27
C ARG A 90 1.38 -13.81 -4.06
N PHE A 91 2.49 -13.93 -3.34
CA PHE A 91 3.82 -14.08 -3.92
C PHE A 91 4.67 -14.98 -3.01
N SER A 92 5.65 -15.66 -3.61
CA SER A 92 6.55 -16.56 -2.89
C SER A 92 7.86 -15.87 -2.56
N VAL A 93 8.31 -16.01 -1.32
CA VAL A 93 9.62 -15.54 -0.85
C VAL A 93 10.27 -16.61 0.02
N VAL A 94 11.60 -16.68 -0.04
CA VAL A 94 12.37 -17.54 0.88
C VAL A 94 12.62 -16.76 2.17
N VAL A 95 12.19 -17.33 3.29
CA VAL A 95 12.41 -16.74 4.62
C VAL A 95 12.86 -17.83 5.60
N PRO A 96 13.86 -17.56 6.45
CA PRO A 96 14.19 -18.45 7.57
C PRO A 96 13.08 -18.36 8.64
N VAL A 97 12.37 -19.48 8.83
CA VAL A 97 11.34 -19.62 9.85
C VAL A 97 11.97 -20.16 11.13
N ASP A 98 11.77 -19.46 12.25
CA ASP A 98 12.22 -19.88 13.57
C ASP A 98 11.27 -20.92 14.17
N HIS A 99 11.79 -22.13 14.37
CA HIS A 99 11.09 -23.22 15.06
C HIS A 99 11.44 -23.29 16.56
N GLY A 100 12.21 -22.33 17.07
CA GLY A 100 12.73 -22.27 18.42
C GLY A 100 14.16 -22.79 18.52
N ALA A 101 14.86 -22.35 19.55
CA ALA A 101 16.21 -22.79 19.88
C ALA A 101 16.43 -22.83 21.39
N SER A 102 17.36 -23.68 21.84
CA SER A 102 17.72 -23.84 23.25
C SER A 102 19.23 -23.97 23.43
N LEU A 103 19.78 -23.29 24.44
CA LEU A 103 21.14 -23.44 24.89
C LEU A 103 21.17 -24.34 26.13
N ARG A 104 21.88 -25.47 26.08
CA ARG A 104 22.05 -26.38 27.22
C ARG A 104 23.47 -26.34 27.75
N VAL A 105 23.64 -26.05 29.04
CA VAL A 105 24.93 -26.05 29.73
C VAL A 105 25.24 -27.46 30.26
N LEU A 106 26.44 -27.95 29.99
CA LEU A 106 26.92 -29.28 30.42
C LEU A 106 28.02 -29.14 31.48
N PRO A 107 28.12 -30.07 32.46
CA PRO A 107 27.28 -31.27 32.65
C PRO A 107 25.99 -31.02 33.44
N GLU A 108 25.82 -29.82 34.00
CA GLU A 108 24.76 -29.44 34.94
C GLU A 108 23.33 -29.52 34.39
N GLY A 109 23.17 -29.60 33.06
CA GLY A 109 21.89 -29.86 32.38
C GLY A 109 20.94 -28.67 32.30
N ARG A 110 21.33 -27.49 32.80
CA ARG A 110 20.51 -26.26 32.72
C ARG A 110 20.25 -25.88 31.27
N SER A 111 19.00 -25.59 30.94
CA SER A 111 18.56 -25.21 29.59
C SER A 111 17.93 -23.83 29.57
N PHE A 112 18.33 -23.02 28.59
CA PHE A 112 17.81 -21.67 28.37
C PHE A 112 17.19 -21.60 26.98
N ARG A 113 16.01 -21.01 26.89
CA ARG A 113 15.44 -20.65 25.58
C ARG A 113 16.25 -19.50 24.99
N ILE A 114 16.66 -19.64 23.74
CA ILE A 114 17.33 -18.58 22.98
C ILE A 114 16.49 -18.25 21.74
N TYR A 115 16.71 -17.06 21.19
CA TYR A 115 15.98 -16.56 20.03
C TYR A 115 16.97 -16.30 18.89
N PRO A 116 16.82 -16.98 17.73
CA PRO A 116 17.66 -16.73 16.57
C PRO A 116 17.52 -15.28 16.06
N LEU A 117 18.63 -14.70 15.61
CA LEU A 117 18.62 -13.39 14.97
C LEU A 117 18.31 -13.51 13.48
N TRP A 118 17.76 -12.44 12.91
CA TRP A 118 17.60 -12.34 11.46
C TRP A 118 18.99 -12.36 10.78
N PRO A 119 19.17 -13.11 9.67
CA PRO A 119 20.45 -13.14 8.98
C PRO A 119 20.84 -11.76 8.47
N ASN A 120 21.99 -11.25 8.91
CA ASN A 120 22.48 -9.91 8.52
C ASN A 120 23.38 -9.93 7.26
N MET A 121 23.11 -10.78 6.27
CA MET A 121 23.89 -10.98 5.02
C MET A 121 25.39 -11.34 5.16
N VAL A 122 26.03 -11.11 6.31
CA VAL A 122 27.45 -11.38 6.59
C VAL A 122 27.70 -12.84 6.96
N SER A 123 26.73 -13.47 7.63
CA SER A 123 26.76 -14.89 7.97
C SER A 123 25.32 -15.44 7.98
N PRO A 124 24.81 -15.93 6.83
CA PRO A 124 23.55 -16.63 6.81
C PRO A 124 23.67 -17.92 7.65
N PRO A 125 22.58 -18.38 8.31
CA PRO A 125 22.58 -19.65 9.00
C PRO A 125 22.93 -20.77 8.01
N THR A 126 24.06 -21.41 8.22
CA THR A 126 24.51 -22.58 7.46
C THR A 126 23.74 -23.80 7.93
N ILE A 127 22.98 -24.42 7.03
CA ILE A 127 22.44 -25.76 7.27
C ILE A 127 23.57 -26.77 7.08
N ASN A 128 23.95 -27.48 8.14
CA ASN A 128 24.68 -28.74 8.03
C ASN A 128 23.64 -29.84 7.78
N GLY A 129 23.34 -30.11 6.51
CA GLY A 129 22.37 -31.12 6.12
C GLY A 129 22.45 -31.41 4.64
N SER A 130 23.09 -32.52 4.30
CA SER A 130 23.15 -33.11 2.96
C SER A 130 21.73 -33.30 2.42
N ILE A 131 21.48 -32.81 1.21
CA ILE A 131 20.34 -33.29 0.42
C ILE A 131 20.73 -34.69 -0.04
N VAL A 132 20.15 -35.70 0.62
CA VAL A 132 19.97 -37.02 0.01
C VAL A 132 18.57 -37.05 -0.57
#